data_AF-A0A3P3ZFM9-F1
#
_entry.id   AF-A0A3P3ZFM9-F1
#
_cell.length_a   1.000
_cell.length_b   1.000
_cell.length_c   1.000
_cell.angle_alpha   90.00
_cell.angle_beta   90.00
_cell.angle_gamma   90.00
#
_symmetry.space_group_name_H-M   'P 1'
#
loop_
_entity.id
_entity.type
_entity.pdbx_description
1 polymer ?
#
loop_
_entity_poly.entity_id
_entity_poly.type
_entity_poly.pdbx_seq_one_letter_code
_entity_poly.pdbx_strand_id
1 'polypeptide(L)'
;MHSGVQVGPSSKVAENAPSCDLGSLFKWWLNPSRIFRTPNRKLQDKTPVVVVGSGAYSGDRTTEFVMMAMKKLLYFSYRSCFPPLPNGSTTDTRWGCLLRTTQMLIGTCLLRYHCKGAYVLPEADNAELKANISRLFMDVPSAPLGIHRAEDEAHKNCVKYASMLSPTEAGMAMAAALIACHAEGGDVPFTFSCENRNIDEPAVVAKLLEGQHVILIIPVVLGLAPLSDKYESMMLKILDMKACCGIAGGFKQASFYMFGHQGRKVFFMDPHYIQKAYTSDKTAGTLYGARGDLTARKFDPCMVLGFYLHTLEDYRVFAEELAVVNSLVTFPLISWSHKSSKVTPLSDERAISLEGNAESATAHGNEEEQHGPNPFATDARHATGLNLSFSPEAVVAP
;
A
#
# COMPACT_ATOMS: atom_id res chain seq x y z
N MET A 1 64.47 -17.71 -12.39
CA MET A 1 63.94 -17.14 -13.64
C MET A 1 62.71 -16.33 -13.30
N HIS A 2 62.80 -15.04 -13.59
CA HIS A 2 61.75 -14.05 -13.39
C HIS A 2 60.54 -14.31 -14.29
N SER A 3 59.34 -14.07 -13.76
CA SER A 3 58.41 -13.10 -14.35
C SER A 3 57.28 -12.83 -13.37
N GLY A 4 57.34 -11.68 -12.69
CA GLY A 4 56.21 -11.13 -11.96
C GLY A 4 55.18 -10.51 -12.91
N VAL A 5 53.94 -10.40 -12.44
CA VAL A 5 52.96 -9.46 -13.01
C VAL A 5 52.26 -8.76 -11.85
N GLN A 6 52.20 -7.44 -12.01
CA GLN A 6 51.91 -6.40 -11.03
C GLN A 6 50.47 -6.41 -10.51
N VAL A 7 50.34 -6.01 -9.23
CA VAL A 7 49.11 -5.51 -8.63
C VAL A 7 48.93 -4.05 -9.07
N GLY A 8 47.74 -3.70 -9.57
CA GLY A 8 47.30 -2.33 -9.84
C GLY A 8 45.76 -2.20 -9.69
N PRO A 9 45.23 -1.00 -9.34
CA PRO A 9 44.12 -0.89 -8.38
C PRO A 9 42.75 -0.54 -8.99
N SER A 10 41.71 -0.76 -8.18
CA SER A 10 40.39 -0.11 -8.26
C SER A 10 39.49 -0.47 -9.45
N SER A 11 38.59 -1.43 -9.23
CA SER A 11 37.32 -1.49 -9.95
C SER A 11 36.16 -1.42 -8.95
N LYS A 12 35.42 -0.33 -9.04
CA LYS A 12 34.21 0.00 -8.28
C LYS A 12 33.27 -1.20 -8.19
N VAL A 13 32.89 -1.55 -6.96
CA VAL A 13 31.81 -2.50 -6.68
C VAL A 13 30.49 -1.86 -7.12
N ALA A 14 29.99 -2.29 -8.27
CA ALA A 14 28.65 -1.96 -8.75
C ALA A 14 27.93 -3.25 -9.14
N GLU A 15 26.75 -3.42 -8.54
CA GLU A 15 25.58 -4.08 -9.12
C GLU A 15 25.61 -5.60 -9.35
N ASN A 16 25.60 -6.37 -8.26
CA ASN A 16 25.00 -7.72 -8.27
C ASN A 16 23.48 -7.64 -8.02
N ALA A 17 22.74 -7.11 -8.99
CA ALA A 17 21.28 -7.26 -9.08
C ALA A 17 20.95 -8.48 -9.96
N PRO A 18 20.29 -9.54 -9.45
CA PRO A 18 19.86 -10.66 -10.29
C PRO A 18 18.41 -10.44 -10.76
N SER A 19 18.22 -10.32 -12.06
CA SER A 19 16.94 -10.67 -12.72
C SER A 19 17.16 -10.88 -14.22
N CYS A 20 17.15 -12.13 -14.69
CA CYS A 20 16.98 -12.49 -16.10
C CYS A 20 16.35 -13.88 -16.18
N ASP A 21 15.25 -14.05 -16.93
CA ASP A 21 15.00 -15.20 -17.84
C ASP A 21 13.62 -15.03 -18.53
N LEU A 22 13.42 -15.03 -19.86
CA LEU A 22 14.25 -15.44 -21.01
C LEU A 22 13.86 -14.69 -22.30
N GLY A 23 14.86 -14.50 -23.17
CA GLY A 23 14.72 -14.60 -24.64
C GLY A 23 13.95 -13.51 -25.38
N SER A 24 14.64 -12.44 -25.78
CA SER A 24 14.38 -11.71 -27.04
C SER A 24 15.28 -10.47 -27.11
N LEU A 25 15.70 -10.10 -28.31
CA LEU A 25 16.47 -8.90 -28.70
C LEU A 25 15.84 -7.55 -28.26
N PHE A 26 14.76 -7.57 -27.47
CA PHE A 26 13.92 -6.46 -27.07
C PHE A 26 14.08 -6.06 -25.58
N LYS A 27 15.27 -6.27 -24.99
CA LYS A 27 15.65 -5.85 -23.62
C LYS A 27 15.31 -4.38 -23.28
N TRP A 28 15.28 -3.51 -24.28
CA TRP A 28 15.02 -2.08 -24.11
C TRP A 28 13.52 -1.72 -24.12
N TRP A 29 12.65 -2.62 -24.63
CA TRP A 29 11.25 -2.31 -24.91
C TRP A 29 10.28 -2.74 -23.79
N LEU A 30 10.59 -3.80 -23.05
CA LEU A 30 9.71 -4.37 -22.01
C LEU A 30 9.85 -3.70 -20.63
N ASN A 31 10.88 -2.88 -20.43
CA ASN A 31 11.09 -2.15 -19.18
C ASN A 31 11.23 -0.64 -19.46
N PRO A 32 10.17 0.02 -20.00
CA PRO A 32 10.21 1.46 -20.20
C PRO A 32 10.36 2.22 -18.87
N SER A 33 10.10 1.56 -17.73
CA SER A 33 10.30 2.00 -16.34
C SER A 33 11.77 2.05 -15.85
N ARG A 34 12.76 2.22 -16.74
CA ARG A 34 14.04 2.85 -16.36
C ARG A 34 13.86 4.26 -15.74
N ILE A 35 12.63 4.79 -15.75
CA ILE A 35 12.25 6.16 -15.44
C ILE A 35 12.55 6.58 -13.98
N PHE A 36 12.73 5.66 -13.00
CA PHE A 36 13.03 6.07 -11.62
C PHE A 36 14.02 5.17 -10.87
N ARG A 37 15.16 4.81 -11.48
CA ARG A 37 16.34 4.56 -10.62
C ARG A 37 16.77 5.91 -10.05
N THR A 38 16.22 6.32 -8.91
CA THR A 38 16.83 7.44 -8.20
C THR A 38 18.27 7.02 -7.93
N PRO A 39 19.28 7.81 -8.34
CA PRO A 39 20.65 7.52 -7.96
C PRO A 39 20.67 7.32 -6.45
N ASN A 40 21.30 6.25 -5.97
CA ASN A 40 21.40 5.97 -4.54
C ASN A 40 22.25 7.10 -3.93
N ARG A 41 21.56 8.17 -3.47
CA ARG A 41 22.23 9.42 -3.09
C ARG A 41 23.01 9.15 -1.81
N LYS A 42 24.21 9.75 -1.73
CA LYS A 42 25.05 9.63 -0.54
C LYS A 42 24.26 10.12 0.68
N LEU A 43 24.14 9.26 1.69
CA LEU A 43 23.52 9.62 2.96
C LEU A 43 24.43 10.58 3.73
N GLN A 44 23.83 11.36 4.63
CA GLN A 44 24.53 12.38 5.40
C GLN A 44 24.77 11.90 6.83
N ASP A 45 26.03 11.83 7.26
CA ASP A 45 26.38 11.29 8.58
C ASP A 45 25.94 12.17 9.77
N LYS A 46 25.59 13.44 9.50
CA LYS A 46 25.17 14.43 10.50
C LYS A 46 23.65 14.55 10.66
N THR A 47 22.87 13.88 9.81
CA THR A 47 21.40 13.95 9.85
C THR A 47 20.88 12.60 10.30
N PRO A 48 20.09 12.52 11.39
CA PRO A 48 19.51 11.27 11.84
C PRO A 48 18.74 10.57 10.72
N VAL A 49 18.89 9.26 10.66
CA VAL A 49 18.11 8.37 9.82
C VAL A 49 17.20 7.54 10.69
N VAL A 50 16.02 7.22 10.19
CA VAL A 50 15.09 6.29 10.81
C VAL A 50 14.79 5.20 9.81
N VAL A 51 14.85 3.94 10.26
CA VAL A 51 14.50 2.77 9.46
C VAL A 51 13.60 1.85 10.29
N VAL A 52 12.46 1.49 9.71
CA VAL A 52 11.51 0.53 10.27
C VAL A 52 12.23 -0.79 10.59
N GLY A 53 11.97 -1.34 11.78
CA GLY A 53 12.62 -2.56 12.25
C GLY A 53 14.10 -2.40 12.58
N SER A 54 14.65 -1.18 12.62
CA SER A 54 16.05 -0.91 13.01
C SER A 54 16.24 0.34 13.85
N GLY A 55 15.22 1.19 13.94
CA GLY A 55 15.22 2.40 14.77
C GLY A 55 15.98 3.57 14.14
N ALA A 56 16.40 4.49 15.01
CA ALA A 56 17.10 5.71 14.61
C ALA A 56 18.63 5.57 14.76
N TYR A 57 19.37 6.19 13.85
CA TYR A 57 20.83 6.25 13.90
C TYR A 57 21.33 7.63 13.44
N SER A 58 22.43 8.08 14.04
CA SER A 58 23.17 9.28 13.62
C SER A 58 24.66 9.03 13.86
N GLY A 59 25.49 9.25 12.85
CA GLY A 59 26.93 8.96 12.93
C GLY A 59 27.57 8.69 11.57
N ASP A 60 28.88 8.46 11.59
CA ASP A 60 29.75 8.23 10.43
C ASP A 60 29.45 6.93 9.65
N ARG A 61 28.76 5.98 10.27
CA ARG A 61 28.35 4.71 9.63
C ARG A 61 26.90 4.72 9.13
N THR A 62 26.34 5.89 8.82
CA THR A 62 24.93 6.02 8.41
C THR A 62 24.60 5.18 7.18
N THR A 63 25.50 5.13 6.19
CA THR A 63 25.30 4.30 4.99
C THR A 63 25.28 2.81 5.32
N GLU A 64 26.19 2.35 6.19
CA GLU A 64 26.24 0.95 6.62
C GLU A 64 25.02 0.57 7.44
N PHE A 65 24.60 1.44 8.37
CA PHE A 65 23.38 1.25 9.16
C PHE A 65 22.16 1.04 8.27
N VAL A 66 21.92 1.92 7.29
CA VAL A 66 20.77 1.80 6.38
C VAL A 66 20.86 0.54 5.53
N MET A 67 22.04 0.19 5.02
CA MET A 67 22.22 -1.05 4.25
C MET A 67 21.96 -2.31 5.08
N MET A 68 22.41 -2.36 6.34
CA MET A 68 22.15 -3.50 7.23
C MET A 68 20.66 -3.57 7.61
N ALA A 69 20.07 -2.42 7.94
CA ALA A 69 18.65 -2.32 8.26
C ALA A 69 17.76 -2.83 7.12
N MET A 70 18.08 -2.47 5.87
CA MET A 70 17.37 -2.98 4.70
C MET A 70 17.46 -4.49 4.51
N LYS A 71 18.62 -5.10 4.79
CA LYS A 71 18.80 -6.55 4.68
C LYS A 71 17.88 -7.32 5.63
N LYS A 72 17.41 -6.66 6.70
CA LYS A 72 16.48 -7.23 7.68
C LYS A 72 15.05 -7.36 7.14
N LEU A 73 14.65 -6.54 6.18
CA LEU A 73 13.29 -6.48 5.64
C LEU A 73 13.08 -7.47 4.49
N LEU A 74 11.82 -7.84 4.26
CA LEU A 74 11.41 -8.66 3.11
C LEU A 74 11.24 -7.80 1.85
N TYR A 75 11.46 -8.41 0.69
CA TYR A 75 11.27 -7.76 -0.60
C TYR A 75 10.46 -8.64 -1.55
N PHE A 76 9.44 -8.03 -2.15
CA PHE A 76 8.61 -8.64 -3.17
C PHE A 76 8.53 -7.72 -4.39
N SER A 77 8.58 -8.30 -5.57
CA SER A 77 8.54 -7.59 -6.85
C SER A 77 7.52 -8.26 -7.77
N TYR A 78 7.31 -7.69 -8.96
CA TYR A 78 6.52 -8.33 -9.99
C TYR A 78 7.00 -9.74 -10.31
N ARG A 79 6.03 -10.60 -10.62
CA ARG A 79 6.22 -12.00 -10.97
C ARG A 79 5.51 -12.32 -12.27
N SER A 80 6.03 -13.33 -12.95
CA SER A 80 5.50 -13.85 -14.20
C SER A 80 5.53 -15.37 -14.19
N CYS A 81 4.64 -15.99 -14.96
CA CYS A 81 4.45 -17.44 -15.01
C CYS A 81 4.00 -18.06 -13.69
N PHE A 82 3.21 -17.33 -12.88
CA PHE A 82 2.50 -17.95 -11.76
C PHE A 82 1.26 -18.72 -12.28
N PRO A 83 0.71 -19.69 -11.52
CA PRO A 83 -0.54 -20.37 -11.88
C PRO A 83 -1.63 -19.35 -12.21
N PRO A 84 -2.44 -19.55 -13.27
CA PRO A 84 -3.35 -18.52 -13.74
C PRO A 84 -4.34 -18.09 -12.65
N LEU A 85 -4.57 -16.78 -12.53
CA LEU A 85 -5.73 -16.23 -11.84
C LEU A 85 -7.01 -16.62 -12.60
N PRO A 86 -8.21 -16.50 -11.99
CA PRO A 86 -9.47 -16.87 -12.65
C PRO A 86 -9.74 -16.18 -14.00
N ASN A 87 -9.16 -15.00 -14.23
CA ASN A 87 -9.23 -14.30 -15.52
C ASN A 87 -8.16 -14.75 -16.55
N GLY A 88 -7.36 -15.76 -16.24
CA GLY A 88 -6.26 -16.29 -17.07
C GLY A 88 -4.93 -15.54 -16.94
N SER A 89 -4.85 -14.46 -16.15
CA SER A 89 -3.60 -13.73 -15.95
C SER A 89 -2.56 -14.61 -15.24
N THR A 90 -1.33 -14.59 -15.74
CA THR A 90 -0.17 -15.33 -15.19
C THR A 90 0.97 -14.39 -14.77
N THR A 91 0.71 -13.09 -14.71
CA THR A 91 1.68 -12.08 -14.28
C THR A 91 0.99 -10.91 -13.58
N ASP A 92 1.70 -10.29 -12.63
CA ASP A 92 1.26 -9.07 -11.96
C ASP A 92 1.96 -7.80 -12.46
N THR A 93 2.72 -7.94 -13.54
CA THR A 93 3.39 -6.84 -14.22
C THR A 93 2.40 -5.75 -14.61
N ARG A 94 2.71 -4.49 -14.27
CA ARG A 94 1.91 -3.26 -14.50
C ARG A 94 0.64 -3.10 -13.66
N TRP A 95 0.28 -4.06 -12.80
CA TRP A 95 -0.92 -3.89 -11.97
C TRP A 95 -0.75 -4.28 -10.50
N GLY A 96 0.08 -5.26 -10.18
CA GLY A 96 0.23 -5.75 -8.81
C GLY A 96 1.18 -4.96 -7.90
N CYS A 97 1.67 -3.79 -8.31
CA CYS A 97 2.78 -3.13 -7.59
C CYS A 97 2.37 -2.77 -6.16
N LEU A 98 1.15 -2.26 -5.99
CA LEU A 98 0.62 -1.92 -4.68
C LEU A 98 0.46 -3.16 -3.81
N LEU A 99 -0.05 -4.25 -4.37
CA LEU A 99 -0.16 -5.52 -3.65
C LEU A 99 1.21 -6.03 -3.17
N ARG A 100 2.24 -6.00 -4.04
CA ARG A 100 3.63 -6.35 -3.63
C ARG A 100 4.17 -5.48 -2.50
N THR A 101 3.86 -4.19 -2.51
CA THR A 101 4.29 -3.28 -1.44
C THR A 101 3.53 -3.50 -0.14
N THR A 102 2.24 -3.86 -0.22
CA THR A 102 1.45 -4.27 0.96
C THR A 102 1.95 -5.61 1.51
N GLN A 103 2.35 -6.55 0.66
CA GLN A 103 3.02 -7.80 1.08
C GLN A 103 4.34 -7.51 1.81
N MET A 104 5.14 -6.52 1.38
CA MET A 104 6.37 -6.13 2.10
C MET A 104 6.07 -5.50 3.47
N LEU A 105 5.04 -4.65 3.54
CA LEU A 105 4.55 -4.07 4.79
C LEU A 105 4.08 -5.14 5.77
N ILE A 106 3.26 -6.10 5.32
CA ILE A 106 2.80 -7.22 6.17
C ILE A 106 3.93 -8.16 6.52
N GLY A 107 4.84 -8.45 5.59
CA GLY A 107 6.04 -9.23 5.87
C GLY A 107 6.86 -8.64 7.03
N THR A 108 6.90 -7.31 7.14
CA THR A 108 7.55 -6.62 8.26
C THR A 108 6.79 -6.77 9.58
N CYS A 109 5.45 -6.74 9.56
CA CYS A 109 4.64 -7.09 10.72
C CYS A 109 4.92 -8.53 11.20
N LEU A 110 5.00 -9.48 10.27
CA LEU A 110 5.27 -10.90 10.57
C LEU A 110 6.70 -11.11 11.10
N LEU A 111 7.69 -10.38 10.56
CA LEU A 111 9.05 -10.41 11.09
C LEU A 111 9.06 -10.01 12.57
N ARG A 112 8.34 -8.95 12.94
CA ARG A 112 8.20 -8.53 14.35
C ARG A 112 7.44 -9.56 15.18
N TYR A 113 6.39 -10.16 14.63
CA TYR A 113 5.63 -11.21 15.29
C TYR A 113 6.49 -12.39 15.73
N HIS A 114 7.22 -12.99 14.79
CA HIS A 114 8.07 -14.13 15.10
C HIS A 114 9.31 -13.74 15.92
N CYS A 115 9.70 -12.45 15.92
CA CYS A 115 10.72 -11.89 16.83
C CYS A 115 10.15 -11.42 18.19
N LYS A 116 8.96 -11.90 18.60
CA LYS A 116 8.33 -11.56 19.90
C LYS A 116 8.24 -10.06 20.15
N GLY A 117 7.84 -9.32 19.11
CA GLY A 117 7.61 -7.88 19.16
C GLY A 117 8.84 -6.99 19.09
N ALA A 118 10.02 -7.55 18.79
CA ALA A 118 11.26 -6.79 18.67
C ALA A 118 11.08 -5.51 17.82
N TYR A 119 11.39 -4.36 18.41
CA TYR A 119 11.42 -3.08 17.71
C TYR A 119 12.60 -3.01 16.72
N VAL A 120 13.76 -3.50 17.14
CA VAL A 120 14.94 -3.69 16.28
C VAL A 120 15.01 -5.16 15.92
N LEU A 121 14.82 -5.48 14.64
CA LEU A 121 14.90 -6.84 14.13
C LEU A 121 16.33 -7.38 14.29
N PRO A 122 16.48 -8.64 14.74
CA PRO A 122 17.77 -9.28 14.92
C PRO A 122 18.50 -9.46 13.59
N GLU A 123 19.83 -9.53 13.63
CA GLU A 123 20.65 -9.90 12.46
C GLU A 123 20.87 -11.41 12.39
N ALA A 124 21.08 -12.05 13.54
CA ALA A 124 21.16 -13.50 13.67
C ALA A 124 19.83 -14.14 13.27
N ASP A 125 19.90 -15.29 12.59
CA ASP A 125 18.77 -16.15 12.16
C ASP A 125 17.71 -15.47 11.27
N ASN A 126 17.86 -14.18 10.99
CA ASN A 126 16.91 -13.40 10.21
C ASN A 126 16.81 -13.88 8.76
N ALA A 127 17.86 -14.46 8.19
CA ALA A 127 17.81 -15.04 6.84
C ALA A 127 16.85 -16.24 6.77
N GLU A 128 16.91 -17.13 7.77
CA GLU A 128 16.01 -18.28 7.87
C GLU A 128 14.58 -17.84 8.18
N LEU A 129 14.42 -16.90 9.12
CA LEU A 129 13.11 -16.34 9.44
C LEU A 129 12.45 -15.69 8.21
N LYS A 130 13.21 -14.90 7.45
CA LYS A 130 12.74 -14.32 6.19
C LYS A 130 12.34 -15.39 5.19
N ALA A 131 13.12 -16.46 5.04
CA ALA A 131 12.75 -17.58 4.17
C ALA A 131 11.42 -18.20 4.62
N ASN A 132 11.25 -18.48 5.92
CA ASN A 132 10.03 -19.05 6.51
C ASN A 132 8.81 -18.16 6.25
N ILE A 133 8.90 -16.87 6.56
CA ILE A 133 7.81 -15.92 6.34
C ILE A 133 7.52 -15.76 4.84
N SER A 134 8.54 -15.72 3.99
CA SER A 134 8.36 -15.53 2.54
C SER A 134 7.51 -16.63 1.88
N ARG A 135 7.48 -17.84 2.46
CA ARG A 135 6.66 -18.96 1.96
C ARG A 135 5.17 -18.68 2.05
N LEU A 136 4.73 -17.87 3.02
CA LEU A 136 3.34 -17.46 3.14
C LEU A 136 2.87 -16.61 1.93
N PHE A 137 3.82 -15.99 1.21
CA PHE A 137 3.59 -15.07 0.10
C PHE A 137 3.93 -15.68 -1.27
N MET A 138 4.12 -17.00 -1.36
CA MET A 138 4.38 -17.66 -2.65
C MET A 138 3.28 -17.32 -3.67
N ASP A 139 3.66 -17.30 -4.94
CA ASP A 139 2.76 -17.03 -6.07
C ASP A 139 2.01 -18.31 -6.46
N VAL A 140 1.33 -18.94 -5.51
CA VAL A 140 0.51 -20.15 -5.70
C VAL A 140 -0.83 -20.01 -4.98
N PRO A 141 -1.91 -20.64 -5.48
CA PRO A 141 -3.23 -20.58 -4.84
C PRO A 141 -3.26 -21.04 -3.37
N SER A 142 -2.37 -21.95 -2.98
CA SER A 142 -2.31 -22.48 -1.61
C SER A 142 -1.60 -21.56 -0.61
N ALA A 143 -0.93 -20.49 -1.06
CA ALA A 143 -0.21 -19.60 -0.17
C ALA A 143 -1.20 -18.63 0.51
N PRO A 144 -1.27 -18.60 1.85
CA PRO A 144 -2.33 -17.88 2.57
C PRO A 144 -2.22 -16.35 2.44
N LEU A 145 -1.05 -15.82 2.11
CA LEU A 145 -0.80 -14.38 1.92
C LEU A 145 -0.24 -14.10 0.51
N GLY A 146 -0.33 -15.09 -0.38
CA GLY A 146 0.12 -15.00 -1.77
C GLY A 146 -0.78 -14.11 -2.62
N ILE A 147 -0.33 -13.82 -3.85
CA ILE A 147 -1.07 -12.95 -4.78
C ILE A 147 -2.46 -13.50 -5.11
N HIS A 148 -2.59 -14.82 -5.26
CA HIS A 148 -3.88 -15.48 -5.54
C HIS A 148 -4.89 -15.23 -4.43
N ARG A 149 -4.51 -15.50 -3.17
CA ARG A 149 -5.41 -15.28 -2.04
C ARG A 149 -5.83 -13.82 -1.94
N ALA A 150 -4.88 -12.90 -2.07
CA ALA A 150 -5.19 -11.48 -2.01
C ALA A 150 -6.16 -11.03 -3.12
N GLU A 151 -5.95 -11.50 -4.35
CA GLU A 151 -6.86 -11.22 -5.46
C GLU A 151 -8.24 -11.82 -5.24
N ASP A 152 -8.34 -13.03 -4.67
CA ASP A 152 -9.62 -13.64 -4.30
C ASP A 152 -10.36 -12.80 -3.25
N GLU A 153 -9.66 -12.32 -2.22
CA GLU A 153 -10.24 -11.43 -1.20
C GLU A 153 -10.66 -10.07 -1.78
N ALA A 154 -9.88 -9.51 -2.70
CA ALA A 154 -10.26 -8.30 -3.42
C ALA A 154 -11.52 -8.55 -4.28
N HIS A 155 -11.59 -9.69 -4.96
CA HIS A 155 -12.69 -10.04 -5.83
C HIS A 155 -14.02 -10.21 -5.09
N LYS A 156 -14.00 -10.74 -3.87
CA LYS A 156 -15.19 -10.79 -2.99
C LYS A 156 -15.80 -9.40 -2.74
N ASN A 157 -15.02 -8.33 -2.88
CA ASN A 157 -15.43 -6.94 -2.76
C ASN A 157 -15.64 -6.27 -4.13
N CYS A 158 -16.05 -7.05 -5.15
CA CYS A 158 -16.38 -6.58 -6.50
C CYS A 158 -15.20 -6.00 -7.30
N VAL A 159 -13.95 -6.26 -6.89
CA VAL A 159 -12.77 -5.87 -7.66
C VAL A 159 -12.52 -6.88 -8.78
N LYS A 160 -12.10 -6.41 -9.97
CA LYS A 160 -11.72 -7.30 -11.08
C LYS A 160 -10.34 -7.89 -10.82
N TYR A 161 -10.18 -9.19 -11.08
CA TYR A 161 -8.87 -9.82 -11.11
C TYR A 161 -7.89 -9.09 -12.03
N ALA A 162 -6.63 -9.06 -11.63
CA ALA A 162 -5.53 -8.43 -12.36
C ALA A 162 -5.76 -6.95 -12.69
N SER A 163 -6.40 -6.22 -11.79
CA SER A 163 -6.57 -4.77 -11.91
C SER A 163 -5.66 -4.02 -10.94
N MET A 164 -5.42 -2.74 -11.22
CA MET A 164 -4.67 -1.90 -10.29
C MET A 164 -5.54 -1.61 -9.07
N LEU A 165 -5.18 -2.20 -7.93
CA LEU A 165 -5.83 -1.91 -6.66
C LEU A 165 -5.52 -0.47 -6.22
N SER A 166 -6.51 0.18 -5.62
CA SER A 166 -6.31 1.36 -4.78
C SER A 166 -5.71 0.96 -3.42
N PRO A 167 -5.12 1.90 -2.67
CA PRO A 167 -4.66 1.67 -1.30
C PRO A 167 -5.71 1.02 -0.39
N THR A 168 -6.97 1.46 -0.46
CA THR A 168 -8.05 0.84 0.30
C THR A 168 -8.26 -0.62 -0.12
N GLU A 169 -8.41 -0.89 -1.41
CA GLU A 169 -8.64 -2.27 -1.90
C GLU A 169 -7.48 -3.20 -1.55
N ALA A 170 -6.23 -2.77 -1.74
CA ALA A 170 -5.05 -3.59 -1.42
C ALA A 170 -4.88 -3.82 0.09
N GLY A 171 -5.12 -2.79 0.91
CA GLY A 171 -5.08 -2.92 2.36
C GLY A 171 -6.15 -3.88 2.88
N MET A 172 -7.39 -3.71 2.40
CA MET A 172 -8.53 -4.55 2.77
C MET A 172 -8.34 -6.01 2.33
N ALA A 173 -7.93 -6.24 1.09
CA ALA A 173 -7.71 -7.58 0.57
C ALA A 173 -6.67 -8.36 1.38
N MET A 174 -5.55 -7.71 1.71
CA MET A 174 -4.52 -8.35 2.52
C MET A 174 -4.89 -8.48 4.00
N ALA A 175 -5.65 -7.54 4.56
CA ALA A 175 -6.19 -7.69 5.92
C ALA A 175 -7.17 -8.87 6.00
N ALA A 176 -8.04 -9.03 5.01
CA ALA A 176 -8.94 -10.19 4.90
C ALA A 176 -8.15 -11.50 4.78
N ALA A 177 -7.08 -11.53 3.99
CA ALA A 177 -6.21 -12.71 3.88
C ALA A 177 -5.53 -13.07 5.21
N LEU A 178 -5.05 -12.08 5.97
CA LEU A 178 -4.51 -12.28 7.33
C LEU A 178 -5.58 -12.81 8.29
N ILE A 179 -6.78 -12.23 8.29
CA ILE A 179 -7.89 -12.65 9.14
C ILE A 179 -8.30 -14.09 8.82
N ALA A 180 -8.43 -14.44 7.54
CA ALA A 180 -8.72 -15.80 7.11
C ALA A 180 -7.62 -16.78 7.53
N CYS A 181 -6.34 -16.43 7.33
CA CYS A 181 -5.22 -17.24 7.75
C CYS A 181 -5.22 -17.49 9.26
N HIS A 182 -5.48 -16.46 10.09
CA HIS A 182 -5.60 -16.59 11.54
C HIS A 182 -6.77 -17.51 11.93
N ALA A 183 -7.95 -17.32 11.33
CA ALA A 183 -9.14 -18.12 11.60
C ALA A 183 -8.98 -19.59 11.19
N GLU A 184 -8.19 -19.85 10.15
CA GLU A 184 -7.78 -21.19 9.70
C GLU A 184 -6.70 -21.82 10.60
N GLY A 185 -6.25 -21.14 11.67
CA GLY A 185 -5.25 -21.62 12.62
C GLY A 185 -3.80 -21.32 12.23
N GLY A 186 -3.58 -20.42 11.27
CA GLY A 186 -2.26 -19.99 10.85
C GLY A 186 -1.52 -19.18 11.93
N ASP A 187 -0.20 -19.30 11.94
CA ASP A 187 0.70 -18.61 12.89
C ASP A 187 0.90 -17.13 12.47
N VAL A 188 -0.18 -16.35 12.55
CA VAL A 188 -0.20 -14.92 12.22
C VAL A 188 -0.96 -14.12 13.31
N PRO A 189 -0.63 -12.83 13.53
CA PRO A 189 -1.31 -11.99 14.53
C PRO A 189 -2.80 -11.77 14.24
N PHE A 190 -3.55 -11.42 15.29
CA PHE A 190 -4.89 -10.90 15.13
C PHE A 190 -4.85 -9.57 14.35
N THR A 191 -5.69 -9.41 13.34
CA THR A 191 -5.62 -8.26 12.43
C THR A 191 -6.90 -7.44 12.48
N PHE A 192 -6.77 -6.13 12.67
CA PHE A 192 -7.85 -5.16 12.48
C PHE A 192 -7.66 -4.39 11.18
N SER A 193 -8.70 -4.38 10.35
CA SER A 193 -8.78 -3.52 9.19
C SER A 193 -9.52 -2.24 9.54
N CYS A 194 -8.80 -1.11 9.55
CA CYS A 194 -9.36 0.19 9.94
C CYS A 194 -9.70 1.02 8.69
N GLU A 195 -10.62 0.53 7.86
CA GLU A 195 -10.99 1.15 6.58
C GLU A 195 -11.47 2.61 6.71
N ASN A 196 -12.16 2.91 7.81
CA ASN A 196 -12.68 4.25 8.10
C ASN A 196 -11.69 5.14 8.86
N ARG A 197 -10.42 4.71 8.97
CA ARG A 197 -9.35 5.34 9.76
C ARG A 197 -9.69 5.46 11.25
N ASN A 198 -10.60 4.61 11.73
CA ASN A 198 -11.00 4.55 13.13
C ASN A 198 -10.53 3.24 13.76
N ILE A 199 -9.86 3.35 14.91
CA ILE A 199 -9.38 2.22 15.70
C ILE A 199 -10.40 1.94 16.82
N ASP A 200 -10.91 0.70 16.88
CA ASP A 200 -11.70 0.22 18.02
C ASP A 200 -10.75 -0.10 19.18
N GLU A 201 -10.50 0.91 20.02
CA GLU A 201 -9.57 0.78 21.15
C GLU A 201 -9.98 -0.35 22.11
N PRO A 202 -11.24 -0.44 22.58
CA PRO A 202 -11.67 -1.55 23.42
C PRO A 202 -11.36 -2.92 22.83
N ALA A 203 -11.59 -3.11 21.52
CA ALA A 203 -11.31 -4.39 20.85
C ALA A 203 -9.81 -4.68 20.74
N VAL A 204 -8.99 -3.68 20.39
CA VAL A 204 -7.54 -3.83 20.32
C VAL A 204 -6.94 -4.16 21.68
N VAL A 205 -7.33 -3.41 22.72
CA VAL A 205 -6.86 -3.62 24.10
C VAL A 205 -7.28 -4.99 24.61
N ALA A 206 -8.50 -5.44 24.32
CA ALA A 206 -8.97 -6.78 24.70
C ALA A 206 -8.06 -7.87 24.12
N LYS A 207 -7.70 -7.79 22.83
CA LYS A 207 -6.79 -8.76 22.21
C LYS A 207 -5.39 -8.76 22.81
N LEU A 208 -4.84 -7.58 23.09
CA LEU A 208 -3.54 -7.50 23.76
C LEU A 208 -3.57 -8.08 25.19
N LEU A 209 -4.67 -7.90 25.93
CA LEU A 209 -4.88 -8.49 27.25
C LEU A 209 -5.06 -10.02 27.22
N GLU A 210 -5.62 -10.56 26.14
CA GLU A 210 -5.67 -12.01 25.86
C GLU A 210 -4.27 -12.61 25.53
N GLY A 211 -3.23 -11.77 25.46
CA GLY A 211 -1.88 -12.19 25.03
C GLY A 211 -1.73 -12.34 23.52
N GLN A 212 -2.72 -11.89 22.74
CA GLN A 212 -2.64 -11.87 21.28
C GLN A 212 -1.79 -10.70 20.82
N HIS A 213 -1.09 -10.89 19.70
CA HIS A 213 -0.42 -9.81 18.99
C HIS A 213 -1.40 -9.18 18.01
N VAL A 214 -1.26 -7.88 17.74
CA VAL A 214 -2.18 -7.13 16.90
C VAL A 214 -1.47 -6.48 15.71
N ILE A 215 -2.02 -6.66 14.52
CA ILE A 215 -1.71 -5.86 13.33
C ILE A 215 -2.88 -4.90 13.07
N LEU A 216 -2.56 -3.63 12.82
CA LEU A 216 -3.49 -2.63 12.32
C LEU A 216 -3.14 -2.29 10.88
N ILE A 217 -4.08 -2.50 9.96
CA ILE A 217 -3.97 -2.07 8.56
C ILE A 217 -4.89 -0.88 8.36
N ILE A 218 -4.33 0.27 7.99
CA ILE A 218 -5.07 1.54 7.91
C ILE A 218 -4.83 2.20 6.55
N PRO A 219 -5.74 2.05 5.58
CA PRO A 219 -5.75 2.86 4.37
C PRO A 219 -6.02 4.33 4.73
N VAL A 220 -5.26 5.25 4.16
CA VAL A 220 -5.39 6.70 4.42
C VAL A 220 -5.28 7.53 3.15
N VAL A 221 -5.89 8.71 3.20
CA VAL A 221 -5.63 9.81 2.27
C VAL A 221 -5.15 11.01 3.08
N LEU A 222 -3.86 11.34 2.97
CA LEU A 222 -3.20 12.45 3.68
C LEU A 222 -3.54 13.84 3.09
N GLY A 223 -4.60 13.99 2.30
CA GLY A 223 -4.98 15.28 1.68
C GLY A 223 -4.87 15.27 0.15
N LEU A 224 -4.66 16.45 -0.43
CA LEU A 224 -4.53 16.62 -1.89
C LEU A 224 -3.07 16.46 -2.34
N ALA A 225 -2.87 16.03 -3.58
CA ALA A 225 -1.56 16.00 -4.19
C ALA A 225 -1.21 17.39 -4.78
N PRO A 226 0.03 17.88 -4.62
CA PRO A 226 1.12 17.31 -3.83
C PRO A 226 0.92 17.53 -2.31
N LEU A 227 1.56 16.69 -1.49
CA LEU A 227 1.49 16.82 -0.03
C LEU A 227 1.94 18.22 0.45
N SER A 228 1.16 18.79 1.38
CA SER A 228 1.53 20.01 2.09
C SER A 228 2.63 19.76 3.14
N ASP A 229 3.26 20.81 3.69
CA ASP A 229 4.30 20.67 4.73
C ASP A 229 3.78 19.93 5.96
N LYS A 230 2.51 20.15 6.32
CA LYS A 230 1.88 19.51 7.48
C LYS A 230 1.75 18.00 7.25
N TYR A 231 1.26 17.60 6.08
CA TYR A 231 1.06 16.19 5.77
C TYR A 231 2.35 15.44 5.43
N GLU A 232 3.34 16.14 4.88
CA GLU A 232 4.70 15.61 4.79
C GLU A 232 5.30 15.36 6.17
N SER A 233 5.19 16.32 7.09
CA SER A 233 5.68 16.16 8.46
C SER A 233 4.97 15.01 9.18
N MET A 234 3.65 14.87 8.95
CA MET A 234 2.85 13.76 9.45
C MET A 234 3.34 12.41 8.91
N MET A 235 3.56 12.28 7.60
CA MET A 235 4.07 11.06 6.98
C MET A 235 5.43 10.66 7.57
N LEU A 236 6.35 11.61 7.73
CA LEU A 236 7.67 11.35 8.34
C LEU A 236 7.51 10.94 9.81
N LYS A 237 6.62 11.60 10.56
CA LYS A 237 6.36 11.25 11.96
C LYS A 237 5.69 9.88 12.13
N ILE A 238 4.90 9.42 11.15
CA ILE A 238 4.39 8.05 11.13
C ILE A 238 5.53 7.04 10.99
N LEU A 239 6.52 7.31 10.12
CA LEU A 239 7.70 6.46 9.98
C LEU A 239 8.61 6.47 11.23
N ASP A 240 8.56 7.54 12.04
CA ASP A 240 9.24 7.61 13.34
C ASP A 240 8.61 6.69 14.40
N MET A 241 7.32 6.34 14.27
CA MET A 241 6.58 5.60 15.30
C MET A 241 7.14 4.19 15.52
N LYS A 242 7.25 3.75 16.78
CA LYS A 242 7.78 2.42 17.10
C LYS A 242 6.92 1.27 16.57
N ALA A 243 5.61 1.47 16.50
CA ALA A 243 4.67 0.48 15.98
C ALA A 243 4.70 0.37 14.44
N CYS A 244 5.23 1.37 13.73
CA CYS A 244 5.18 1.43 12.28
C CYS A 244 5.94 0.25 11.64
N CYS A 245 5.31 -0.40 10.65
CA CYS A 245 5.88 -1.47 9.83
C CYS A 245 6.12 -1.00 8.37
N GLY A 246 6.12 0.31 8.16
CA GLY A 246 6.30 0.96 6.87
C GLY A 246 4.97 1.39 6.24
N ILE A 247 5.09 1.92 5.03
CA ILE A 247 3.97 2.49 4.27
C ILE A 247 4.00 1.89 2.86
N ALA A 248 2.88 1.39 2.39
CA ALA A 248 2.69 0.99 0.99
C ALA A 248 1.95 2.11 0.25
N GLY A 249 2.54 2.65 -0.80
CA GLY A 249 1.99 3.77 -1.55
C GLY A 249 3.01 4.30 -2.54
N GLY A 250 2.68 5.32 -3.32
CA GLY A 250 3.60 5.74 -4.37
C GLY A 250 3.11 6.97 -5.07
N PHE A 251 3.02 6.93 -6.40
CA PHE A 251 2.31 7.92 -7.19
C PHE A 251 1.42 7.23 -8.21
N LYS A 252 0.63 7.98 -8.99
CA LYS A 252 -0.28 7.43 -10.00
C LYS A 252 0.38 6.29 -10.81
N GLN A 253 -0.16 5.07 -10.68
CA GLN A 253 0.26 3.82 -11.36
C GLN A 253 1.60 3.21 -10.92
N ALA A 254 2.21 3.65 -9.83
CA ALA A 254 3.42 3.05 -9.28
C ALA A 254 3.40 3.07 -7.76
N SER A 255 3.62 1.92 -7.12
CA SER A 255 3.74 1.82 -5.66
C SER A 255 5.17 1.47 -5.24
N PHE A 256 5.56 1.95 -4.06
CA PHE A 256 6.82 1.67 -3.40
C PHE A 256 6.56 1.29 -1.94
N TYR A 257 7.42 0.43 -1.39
CA TYR A 257 7.39 0.14 0.04
C TYR A 257 8.33 1.10 0.76
N MET A 258 7.76 2.07 1.45
CA MET A 258 8.49 3.10 2.18
C MET A 258 8.81 2.59 3.59
N PHE A 259 10.10 2.58 3.93
CA PHE A 259 10.59 1.87 5.11
C PHE A 259 11.45 2.74 6.04
N GLY A 260 11.60 4.03 5.76
CA GLY A 260 12.42 4.93 6.58
C GLY A 260 12.64 6.28 5.92
N HIS A 261 13.43 7.15 6.56
CA HIS A 261 13.78 8.45 5.99
C HIS A 261 15.08 9.05 6.58
N GLN A 262 15.63 10.04 5.86
CA GLN A 262 16.64 10.97 6.33
C GLN A 262 16.18 12.40 6.04
N GLY A 263 15.93 13.20 7.07
CA GLY A 263 15.28 14.50 6.90
C GLY A 263 13.95 14.34 6.14
N ARG A 264 13.80 15.04 5.01
CA ARG A 264 12.59 15.00 4.14
C ARG A 264 12.65 13.92 3.05
N LYS A 265 13.71 13.11 3.01
CA LYS A 265 13.89 12.05 2.02
C LYS A 265 13.43 10.72 2.57
N VAL A 266 12.42 10.13 1.96
CA VAL A 266 11.88 8.83 2.34
C VAL A 266 12.59 7.75 1.53
N PHE A 267 13.05 6.72 2.23
CA PHE A 267 13.64 5.51 1.66
C PHE A 267 12.55 4.54 1.24
N PHE A 268 12.73 3.89 0.09
CA PHE A 268 11.77 2.90 -0.39
C PHE A 268 12.42 1.73 -1.14
N MET A 269 11.72 0.61 -1.19
CA MET A 269 11.97 -0.51 -2.08
C MET A 269 10.99 -0.50 -3.24
N ASP A 270 11.51 -0.72 -4.44
CA ASP A 270 10.77 -0.65 -5.70
C ASP A 270 10.37 -2.06 -6.17
N PRO A 271 9.07 -2.38 -6.30
CA PRO A 271 8.60 -3.70 -6.73
C PRO A 271 8.63 -3.90 -8.26
N HIS A 272 8.96 -2.89 -9.07
CA HIS A 272 8.81 -2.91 -10.54
C HIS A 272 9.92 -3.70 -11.26
N TYR A 273 10.40 -4.78 -10.63
CA TYR A 273 11.32 -5.76 -11.20
C TYR A 273 10.57 -7.05 -11.48
N ILE A 274 10.62 -7.53 -12.72
CA ILE A 274 9.92 -8.76 -13.12
C ILE A 274 10.83 -9.95 -12.83
N GLN A 275 10.33 -10.88 -12.03
CA GLN A 275 10.97 -12.15 -11.73
C GLN A 275 10.06 -13.31 -12.15
N LYS A 276 10.61 -14.53 -12.19
CA LYS A 276 9.78 -15.74 -12.33
C LYS A 276 9.02 -15.97 -11.03
N ALA A 277 7.82 -16.56 -11.12
CA ALA A 277 6.97 -16.88 -9.98
C ALA A 277 7.70 -17.66 -8.88
N TYR A 278 7.51 -17.23 -7.64
CA TYR A 278 7.95 -17.92 -6.44
C TYR A 278 6.91 -18.99 -6.08
N THR A 279 7.07 -20.19 -6.64
CA THR A 279 6.17 -21.33 -6.45
C THR A 279 6.78 -22.43 -5.56
N SER A 280 8.07 -22.33 -5.27
CA SER A 280 8.79 -23.19 -4.33
C SER A 280 10.09 -22.51 -3.91
N ASP A 281 10.75 -23.00 -2.86
CA ASP A 281 12.05 -22.50 -2.39
C ASP A 281 13.11 -22.39 -3.51
N LYS A 282 13.02 -23.26 -4.52
CA LYS A 282 13.93 -23.28 -5.69
C LYS A 282 13.67 -22.13 -6.67
N THR A 283 12.52 -21.46 -6.60
CA THR A 283 12.11 -20.40 -7.53
C THR A 283 11.85 -19.06 -6.83
N ALA A 284 12.30 -18.90 -5.58
CA ALA A 284 12.17 -17.66 -4.81
C ALA A 284 12.71 -16.42 -5.54
N GLY A 285 13.76 -16.58 -6.34
CA GLY A 285 14.43 -15.45 -6.99
C GLY A 285 15.10 -14.52 -5.97
N THR A 286 15.19 -13.25 -6.32
CA THR A 286 15.74 -12.18 -5.48
C THR A 286 14.69 -11.71 -4.48
N LEU A 287 14.95 -11.95 -3.19
CA LEU A 287 14.15 -11.47 -2.05
C LEU A 287 14.84 -10.32 -1.28
N TYR A 288 15.69 -9.56 -1.97
CA TYR A 288 16.39 -8.39 -1.45
C TYR A 288 16.20 -7.20 -2.39
N GLY A 289 15.70 -6.08 -1.85
CA GLY A 289 15.47 -4.86 -2.60
C GLY A 289 16.65 -3.90 -2.57
N ALA A 290 16.77 -3.06 -3.60
CA ALA A 290 17.68 -1.91 -3.59
C ALA A 290 17.00 -0.68 -2.96
N ARG A 291 17.81 0.25 -2.44
CA ARG A 291 17.32 1.50 -1.85
C ARG A 291 17.05 2.50 -2.96
N GLY A 292 15.83 3.00 -3.02
CA GLY A 292 15.51 4.31 -3.59
C GLY A 292 15.34 5.35 -2.49
N ASP A 293 15.45 6.63 -2.86
CA ASP A 293 14.95 7.73 -2.04
C ASP A 293 14.25 8.79 -2.87
N LEU A 294 13.22 9.41 -2.31
CA LEU A 294 12.49 10.53 -2.90
C LEU A 294 12.12 11.52 -1.80
N THR A 295 11.92 12.79 -2.16
CA THR A 295 11.35 13.75 -1.20
C THR A 295 9.92 13.32 -0.89
N ALA A 296 9.53 13.32 0.39
CA ALA A 296 8.20 12.91 0.84
C ALA A 296 7.06 13.54 0.03
N ARG A 297 7.14 14.83 -0.33
CA ARG A 297 6.13 15.52 -1.17
C ARG A 297 5.87 14.93 -2.55
N LYS A 298 6.77 14.09 -3.05
CA LYS A 298 6.62 13.46 -4.37
C LYS A 298 5.72 12.23 -4.34
N PHE A 299 5.41 11.72 -3.15
CA PHE A 299 4.45 10.64 -3.00
C PHE A 299 3.02 11.20 -3.01
N ASP A 300 2.11 10.45 -3.61
CA ASP A 300 0.68 10.66 -3.54
C ASP A 300 0.20 10.47 -2.09
N PRO A 301 -0.85 11.20 -1.68
CA PRO A 301 -1.37 11.16 -0.32
C PRO A 301 -2.15 9.88 0.00
N CYS A 302 -2.50 9.05 -1.00
CA CYS A 302 -3.26 7.83 -0.82
C CYS A 302 -2.32 6.64 -0.59
N MET A 303 -2.41 5.99 0.57
CA MET A 303 -1.45 4.98 1.02
C MET A 303 -2.06 4.01 2.04
N VAL A 304 -1.35 2.91 2.31
CA VAL A 304 -1.67 1.93 3.36
C VAL A 304 -0.61 2.02 4.45
N LEU A 305 -1.06 2.21 5.68
CA LEU A 305 -0.22 2.20 6.88
C LEU A 305 -0.34 0.84 7.57
N GLY A 306 0.78 0.33 8.08
CA GLY A 306 0.84 -0.89 8.86
C GLY A 306 1.42 -0.61 10.23
N PHE A 307 0.72 -1.02 11.28
CA PHE A 307 1.23 -0.97 12.65
C PHE A 307 1.16 -2.35 13.29
N TYR A 308 2.13 -2.63 14.16
CA TYR A 308 2.21 -3.87 14.90
C TYR A 308 2.37 -3.60 16.39
N LEU A 309 1.59 -4.29 17.21
CA LEU A 309 1.56 -4.19 18.66
C LEU A 309 1.71 -5.58 19.27
N HIS A 310 2.69 -5.78 20.15
CA HIS A 310 2.88 -7.05 20.86
C HIS A 310 2.23 -7.02 22.24
N THR A 311 2.29 -5.89 22.93
CA THR A 311 1.84 -5.75 24.32
C THR A 311 0.94 -4.54 24.51
N LEU A 312 0.27 -4.48 25.67
CA LEU A 312 -0.47 -3.29 26.08
C LEU A 312 0.44 -2.05 26.20
N GLU A 313 1.73 -2.24 26.51
CA GLU A 313 2.68 -1.13 26.56
C GLU A 313 2.99 -0.59 25.17
N ASP A 314 3.12 -1.45 24.16
CA ASP A 314 3.26 -1.01 22.78
C ASP A 314 2.05 -0.19 22.33
N TYR A 315 0.83 -0.58 22.77
CA TYR A 315 -0.37 0.20 22.50
C TYR A 315 -0.33 1.59 23.15
N ARG A 316 0.12 1.71 24.41
CA ARG A 316 0.23 3.02 25.08
C ARG A 316 1.20 3.93 24.33
N VAL A 317 2.38 3.43 24.00
CA VAL A 317 3.38 4.18 23.22
C VAL A 317 2.81 4.56 21.84
N PHE A 318 2.16 3.62 21.15
CA PHE A 318 1.50 3.89 19.88
C PHE A 318 0.44 5.00 19.99
N ALA A 319 -0.38 4.98 21.03
CA ALA A 319 -1.41 5.99 21.24
C ALA A 319 -0.83 7.38 21.51
N GLU A 320 0.23 7.48 22.31
CA GLU A 320 0.96 8.72 22.56
C GLU A 320 1.61 9.28 21.29
N GLU A 321 2.34 8.43 20.55
CA GLU A 321 2.97 8.82 19.29
C GLU A 321 1.92 9.23 18.24
N LEU A 322 0.78 8.53 18.16
CA LEU A 322 -0.29 8.85 17.23
C LEU A 322 -0.99 10.17 17.59
N ALA A 323 -1.14 10.48 18.88
CA ALA A 323 -1.66 11.77 19.32
C ALA A 323 -0.75 12.93 18.86
N VAL A 324 0.58 12.74 18.95
CA VAL A 324 1.55 13.71 18.39
C VAL A 324 1.39 13.85 16.88
N VAL A 325 1.28 12.74 16.14
CA VAL A 325 1.05 12.76 14.68
C VAL A 325 -0.23 13.51 14.32
N ASN A 326 -1.33 13.24 15.02
CA ASN A 326 -2.62 13.88 14.79
C ASN A 326 -2.60 15.38 15.11
N SER A 327 -1.79 15.82 16.08
CA SER A 327 -1.67 17.24 16.45
C SER A 327 -1.07 18.13 15.34
N LEU A 328 -0.42 17.54 14.32
CA LEU A 328 0.20 18.27 13.22
C LEU A 328 -0.82 18.87 12.23
N VAL A 329 -2.07 18.44 12.31
CA VAL A 329 -3.16 18.85 11.42
C VAL A 329 -4.38 19.23 12.23
N THR A 330 -5.27 20.02 11.63
CA THR A 330 -6.47 20.50 12.33
C THR A 330 -7.47 19.38 12.64
N PHE A 331 -7.58 18.40 11.76
CA PHE A 331 -8.47 17.25 11.93
C PHE A 331 -7.63 15.97 11.96
N PRO A 332 -7.77 15.13 13.00
CA PRO A 332 -6.96 13.92 13.15
C PRO A 332 -7.13 13.01 11.94
N LEU A 333 -6.02 12.44 11.46
CA LEU A 333 -6.04 11.52 10.34
C LEU A 333 -6.65 10.17 10.75
N ILE A 334 -6.29 9.71 11.94
CA ILE A 334 -6.70 8.43 12.52
C ILE A 334 -7.38 8.72 13.85
N SER A 335 -8.60 8.21 14.05
CA SER A 335 -9.40 8.41 15.26
C SER A 335 -9.53 7.13 16.09
N TRP A 336 -10.00 7.28 17.33
CA TRP A 336 -10.36 6.16 18.20
C TRP A 336 -11.87 6.15 18.47
N SER A 337 -12.44 4.96 18.54
CA SER A 337 -13.74 4.75 19.21
C SER A 337 -13.50 4.18 20.60
N HIS A 338 -13.87 4.95 21.62
CA HIS A 338 -13.73 4.55 23.03
C HIS A 338 -14.89 3.70 23.56
N LYS A 339 -15.94 3.49 22.75
CA LYS A 339 -17.07 2.62 23.07
C LYS A 339 -17.09 1.47 22.09
N SER A 340 -17.22 0.24 22.59
CA SER A 340 -17.42 -0.93 21.74
C SER A 340 -18.69 -0.71 20.92
N SER A 341 -18.53 -0.67 19.59
CA SER A 341 -19.65 -0.74 18.67
C SER A 341 -20.36 -2.08 18.87
N LYS A 342 -21.56 -2.06 19.45
CA LYS A 342 -22.48 -3.21 19.35
C LYS A 342 -22.75 -3.41 17.86
N VAL A 343 -22.28 -4.52 17.31
CA VAL A 343 -22.73 -5.00 16.01
C VAL A 343 -24.21 -5.33 16.14
N THR A 344 -25.08 -4.50 15.57
CA THR A 344 -26.50 -4.86 15.41
C THR A 344 -26.54 -5.95 14.34
N PRO A 345 -27.06 -7.15 14.61
CA PRO A 345 -27.30 -8.12 13.56
C PRO A 345 -28.30 -7.51 12.58
N LEU A 346 -27.98 -7.55 11.28
CA LEU A 346 -28.98 -7.32 10.24
C LEU A 346 -30.05 -8.40 10.41
N SER A 347 -31.18 -8.03 11.01
CA SER A 347 -32.34 -8.90 11.13
C SER A 347 -32.93 -9.13 9.74
N ASP A 348 -33.01 -10.40 9.37
CA ASP A 348 -33.85 -10.91 8.29
C ASP A 348 -35.29 -10.42 8.43
N GLU A 349 -35.69 -9.44 7.62
CA GLU A 349 -37.11 -9.18 7.32
C GLU A 349 -37.29 -8.90 5.83
N ARG A 350 -37.42 -9.98 5.05
CA ARG A 350 -38.34 -10.04 3.91
C ARG A 350 -39.09 -11.37 3.96
N ALA A 351 -39.93 -11.51 4.97
CA ALA A 351 -41.02 -12.47 4.94
C ALA A 351 -42.26 -11.75 4.36
N ILE A 352 -42.70 -12.27 3.23
CA ILE A 352 -43.91 -11.89 2.52
C ILE A 352 -45.12 -12.32 3.36
N SER A 353 -46.06 -11.41 3.61
CA SER A 353 -47.41 -11.74 4.05
C SER A 353 -48.41 -10.98 3.19
N LEU A 354 -49.08 -11.75 2.33
CA LEU A 354 -50.31 -11.40 1.62
C LEU A 354 -51.48 -11.60 2.59
N GLU A 355 -52.33 -10.58 2.74
CA GLU A 355 -53.76 -10.58 3.13
C GLU A 355 -54.11 -9.08 3.31
N GLY A 356 -55.12 -8.45 2.70
CA GLY A 356 -56.37 -8.92 2.13
C GLY A 356 -57.51 -8.08 2.75
N ASN A 357 -57.96 -7.03 2.06
CA ASN A 357 -59.29 -6.38 2.16
C ASN A 357 -59.34 -5.21 1.14
N ALA A 358 -60.01 -5.33 -0.01
CA ALA A 358 -61.47 -5.19 -0.26
C ALA A 358 -61.98 -3.77 0.07
N GLU A 359 -62.76 -3.04 -0.74
CA GLU A 359 -63.47 -3.24 -2.02
C GLU A 359 -64.06 -1.87 -2.46
N SER A 360 -64.64 -1.80 -3.68
CA SER A 360 -65.57 -0.78 -4.24
C SER A 360 -65.00 0.01 -5.45
N ALA A 361 -65.24 -0.37 -6.72
CA ALA A 361 -66.45 -0.09 -7.55
C ALA A 361 -66.60 1.42 -7.89
N THR A 362 -66.76 1.96 -9.11
CA THR A 362 -67.40 1.50 -10.38
C THR A 362 -67.06 2.49 -11.54
N ALA A 363 -67.51 2.16 -12.74
CA ALA A 363 -67.13 2.67 -14.07
C ALA A 363 -67.78 3.99 -14.58
N HIS A 364 -67.21 4.47 -15.70
CA HIS A 364 -67.75 5.26 -16.82
C HIS A 364 -68.10 6.76 -16.67
N GLY A 365 -67.61 7.57 -17.62
CA GLY A 365 -68.14 8.89 -17.98
C GLY A 365 -67.22 9.67 -18.96
N ASN A 366 -67.75 10.04 -20.12
CA ASN A 366 -67.10 10.80 -21.21
C ASN A 366 -66.92 12.30 -20.91
N GLU A 367 -65.96 12.91 -21.63
CA GLU A 367 -65.90 14.29 -22.19
C GLU A 367 -66.17 15.52 -21.30
N GLU A 368 -65.17 16.41 -21.16
CA GLU A 368 -65.09 17.75 -21.81
C GLU A 368 -63.92 18.60 -21.27
N GLU A 369 -63.40 19.47 -22.13
CA GLU A 369 -62.21 20.32 -21.98
C GLU A 369 -62.34 21.45 -20.95
N GLN A 370 -61.21 21.90 -20.37
CA GLN A 370 -60.98 23.34 -20.13
C GLN A 370 -59.48 23.70 -20.01
N HIS A 371 -59.15 24.84 -20.63
CA HIS A 371 -57.84 25.40 -20.95
C HIS A 371 -56.91 25.79 -19.78
N GLY A 372 -55.61 25.74 -20.06
CA GLY A 372 -54.58 26.57 -19.41
C GLY A 372 -53.15 26.24 -19.90
N PRO A 373 -52.43 27.14 -20.59
CA PRO A 373 -51.20 26.81 -21.33
C PRO A 373 -49.93 26.80 -20.47
N ASN A 374 -49.03 25.89 -20.82
CA ASN A 374 -47.69 25.74 -20.27
C ASN A 374 -46.69 26.56 -21.12
N PRO A 375 -46.06 27.64 -20.59
CA PRO A 375 -45.15 28.45 -21.38
C PRO A 375 -43.68 28.03 -21.14
N PHE A 376 -42.95 27.99 -22.25
CA PHE A 376 -41.48 27.91 -22.38
C PHE A 376 -40.85 26.51 -22.47
N ALA A 377 -41.20 25.83 -23.56
CA ALA A 377 -40.20 25.16 -24.40
C ALA A 377 -40.14 25.90 -25.75
N THR A 378 -38.95 26.24 -26.24
CA THR A 378 -38.55 26.02 -27.65
C THR A 378 -37.12 26.50 -27.92
N ASP A 379 -36.36 25.58 -28.50
CA ASP A 379 -35.13 25.76 -29.27
C ASP A 379 -35.38 26.53 -30.59
N ALA A 380 -34.33 27.17 -31.13
CA ALA A 380 -34.15 27.28 -32.59
C ALA A 380 -32.69 27.51 -33.00
N ARG A 381 -32.24 26.77 -34.03
CA ARG A 381 -30.94 26.87 -34.71
C ARG A 381 -31.03 27.71 -36.01
N HIS A 382 -29.88 28.27 -36.43
CA HIS A 382 -29.45 28.68 -37.80
C HIS A 382 -30.20 29.87 -38.47
N ALA A 383 -29.61 30.80 -39.24
CA ALA A 383 -28.32 30.92 -39.93
C ALA A 383 -28.01 32.40 -40.31
N THR A 384 -26.77 32.64 -40.77
CA THR A 384 -26.28 33.67 -41.72
C THR A 384 -26.17 35.16 -41.31
N GLY A 385 -24.91 35.57 -41.11
CA GLY A 385 -24.22 36.56 -41.97
C GLY A 385 -24.48 38.04 -41.74
N LEU A 386 -23.48 38.76 -41.23
CA LEU A 386 -22.86 39.94 -41.86
C LEU A 386 -21.74 40.52 -40.97
N ASN A 387 -20.65 40.89 -41.64
CA ASN A 387 -19.43 41.50 -41.11
C ASN A 387 -19.69 42.81 -40.35
N LEU A 388 -18.85 43.10 -39.35
CA LEU A 388 -18.14 44.38 -39.24
C LEU A 388 -16.95 44.25 -38.25
N SER A 389 -15.80 44.67 -38.76
CA SER A 389 -14.46 44.75 -38.19
C SER A 389 -14.33 45.71 -37.01
N PHE A 390 -13.38 45.45 -36.09
CA PHE A 390 -12.29 46.38 -35.74
C PHE A 390 -11.18 45.66 -34.91
N SER A 391 -9.93 46.05 -35.20
CA SER A 391 -8.66 45.37 -34.93
C SER A 391 -8.10 45.50 -33.49
N PRO A 392 -7.11 44.65 -33.11
CA PRO A 392 -6.34 44.76 -31.86
C PRO A 392 -5.02 45.55 -32.05
N GLU A 393 -4.59 46.27 -31.01
CA GLU A 393 -3.28 46.93 -30.96
C GLU A 393 -2.16 45.94 -30.60
N ALA A 394 -1.02 46.18 -31.25
CA ALA A 394 0.21 45.41 -31.23
C ALA A 394 1.22 45.95 -30.21
N VAL A 395 2.12 45.07 -29.73
CA VAL A 395 3.41 45.45 -29.14
C VAL A 395 4.52 44.64 -29.84
N VAL A 396 5.47 45.39 -30.41
CA VAL A 396 6.73 45.03 -31.12
C VAL A 396 7.84 44.93 -30.03
N ALA A 397 8.86 44.07 -29.99
CA ALA A 397 9.96 43.63 -30.89
C ALA A 397 10.85 42.65 -30.07
N PRO A 398 12.03 42.18 -30.54
CA PRO A 398 12.51 41.91 -31.90
C PRO A 398 12.55 40.42 -32.25
#